data_AF-A0A1G0I997-F1
#
_entry.id   AF-A0A1G0I997-F1
#
_cell.length_a   1.000
_cell.length_b   1.000
_cell.length_c   1.000
_cell.angle_alpha   90.00
_cell.angle_beta   90.00
_cell.angle_gamma   90.00
#
_symmetry.space_group_name_H-M   'P 1'
#
loop_
_entity.id
_entity.type
_entity.pdbx_description
1 polymer ?
#
loop_
_entity_poly.entity_id
_entity_poly.type
_entity_poly.pdbx_seq_one_letter_code
_entity_poly.pdbx_strand_id
1 'polypeptide(L)'
;MSALDSLTTCRRKALLFLALGLGFLALAWIAHVAAWPVGDRFLGILAGFGAGAVFSSVLLWFMPDAGGGMPKALMRRYYREFIPAMAGYIAVMLVWKKLLDWVQAPALRVLVALLPALLILWIMRAFVRYVSDSDELQRRIELESGAVAGLAVSAGYMAAGFLQTAHLIDIPSKVAMLWVFPMLCFTYGIAKVFVARRYS
;
A
#
# COMPACT_ATOMS: atom_id res chain seq x y z
N MET A 1 14.39 29.96 15.90
CA MET A 1 13.17 29.21 15.49
C MET A 1 13.41 28.70 14.08
N SER A 2 13.63 27.39 13.93
CA SER A 2 13.83 26.81 12.59
C SER A 2 12.49 26.80 11.83
N ALA A 3 12.49 26.96 10.51
CA ALA A 3 11.26 26.91 9.70
C ALA A 3 10.48 25.58 9.82
N LEU A 4 11.10 24.54 10.40
CA LEU A 4 10.49 23.24 10.68
C LEU A 4 9.67 23.20 11.98
N ASP A 5 9.86 24.17 12.88
CA ASP A 5 9.16 24.25 14.17
C ASP A 5 7.76 24.86 14.07
N SER A 6 7.44 25.55 12.97
CA SER A 6 6.09 26.06 12.67
C SER A 6 5.20 25.06 11.91
N LEU A 7 5.76 23.92 11.49
CA LEU A 7 5.03 22.92 10.71
C LEU A 7 4.27 21.93 11.61
N THR A 8 3.07 21.58 11.17
CA THR A 8 2.26 20.50 11.74
C THR A 8 2.99 19.16 11.74
N THR A 9 2.61 18.25 12.64
CA THR A 9 3.29 16.95 12.80
C THR A 9 3.21 16.11 11.52
N CYS A 10 2.06 16.12 10.85
CA CYS A 10 1.88 15.46 9.54
C CYS A 10 2.76 16.07 8.45
N ARG A 11 2.89 17.41 8.36
CA ARG A 11 3.75 18.06 7.34
C ARG A 11 5.22 17.79 7.58
N ARG A 12 5.67 17.76 8.85
CA ARG A 12 7.04 17.36 9.20
C ARG A 12 7.33 15.93 8.75
N LYS A 13 6.41 15.00 9.00
CA LYS A 13 6.54 13.61 8.51
C LYS A 13 6.53 13.54 6.98
N ALA A 14 5.66 14.30 6.31
CA ALA A 14 5.61 14.35 4.85
C ALA A 14 6.97 14.74 4.26
N LEU A 15 7.62 15.79 4.77
CA LEU A 15 8.96 16.19 4.33
C LEU A 15 10.02 15.09 4.54
N LEU A 16 9.96 14.36 5.64
CA LEU A 16 10.86 13.22 5.88
C LEU A 16 10.64 12.10 4.85
N PHE A 17 9.38 11.74 4.58
CA PHE A 17 9.05 10.75 3.55
C PHE A 17 9.45 11.22 2.15
N LEU A 18 9.34 12.52 1.85
CA LEU A 18 9.78 13.11 0.60
C LEU A 18 11.30 12.98 0.43
N ALA A 19 12.07 13.39 1.44
CA ALA A 19 13.52 13.32 1.41
C ALA A 19 14.00 11.87 1.25
N LEU A 20 13.41 10.94 1.99
CA LEU A 20 13.72 9.51 1.89
C LEU A 20 13.35 8.93 0.52
N GLY A 21 12.19 9.29 -0.02
CA GLY A 21 11.75 8.87 -1.34
C GLY A 21 12.64 9.39 -2.47
N LEU A 22 12.98 10.68 -2.44
CA LEU A 22 13.93 11.29 -3.38
C LEU A 22 15.32 10.67 -3.27
N GLY A 23 15.78 10.36 -2.04
CA GLY A 23 17.05 9.67 -1.82
C GLY A 23 17.10 8.29 -2.47
N PHE A 24 16.04 7.48 -2.33
CA PHE A 24 15.97 6.17 -2.98
C PHE A 24 15.86 6.25 -4.50
N LEU A 25 15.10 7.22 -5.04
CA LEU A 25 15.00 7.43 -6.48
C LEU A 25 16.32 7.93 -7.07
N ALA A 26 17.00 8.87 -6.41
CA ALA A 26 18.31 9.35 -6.81
C ALA A 26 19.35 8.23 -6.78
N LEU A 27 19.34 7.39 -5.74
CA LEU A 27 20.24 6.24 -5.66
C LEU A 27 19.98 5.21 -6.77
N ALA A 28 18.70 4.91 -7.07
CA ALA A 28 18.33 4.03 -8.17
C ALA A 28 18.78 4.60 -9.52
N TRP A 29 18.58 5.90 -9.75
CA TRP A 29 19.01 6.60 -10.96
C TRP A 29 20.54 6.60 -11.11
N ILE A 30 21.28 6.95 -10.05
CA ILE A 30 22.74 6.95 -10.05
C ILE A 30 23.28 5.55 -10.30
N ALA A 31 22.74 4.53 -9.63
CA ALA A 31 23.18 3.15 -9.84
C ALA A 31 22.90 2.65 -11.27
N HIS A 32 21.82 3.14 -11.89
CA HIS A 32 21.51 2.84 -13.29
C HIS A 32 22.45 3.56 -14.27
N VAL A 33 22.69 4.87 -14.08
CA VAL A 33 23.55 5.68 -14.95
C VAL A 33 25.03 5.32 -14.80
N ALA A 34 25.48 5.00 -13.59
CA ALA A 34 26.85 4.57 -13.31
C ALA A 34 27.15 3.13 -13.79
N ALA A 35 26.18 2.46 -14.44
CA ALA A 35 26.26 1.08 -14.91
C ALA A 35 26.79 0.12 -13.83
N TRP A 36 26.41 0.35 -12.57
CA TRP A 36 26.85 -0.51 -11.48
C TRP A 36 26.26 -1.91 -11.71
N PRO A 37 26.97 -3.03 -11.43
CA PRO A 37 26.50 -4.38 -11.71
C PRO A 37 25.46 -4.83 -10.67
N VAL A 38 24.48 -3.98 -10.40
CA VAL A 38 23.31 -4.27 -9.59
C VAL A 38 22.22 -4.81 -10.50
N GLY A 39 21.65 -5.98 -10.18
CA GLY A 39 20.63 -6.58 -11.05
C GLY A 39 19.37 -5.72 -11.14
N ASP A 40 18.72 -5.70 -12.30
CA ASP A 40 17.51 -4.89 -12.60
C ASP A 40 16.39 -5.02 -11.56
N ARG A 41 16.25 -6.21 -10.96
CA ARG A 41 15.27 -6.46 -9.89
C ARG A 41 15.53 -5.59 -8.65
N PHE A 42 16.79 -5.37 -8.30
CA PHE A 42 17.16 -4.55 -7.14
C PHE A 42 16.85 -3.08 -7.41
N LEU A 43 17.18 -2.58 -8.61
CA LEU A 43 16.82 -1.23 -9.05
C LEU A 43 15.30 -1.02 -9.04
N GLY A 44 14.52 -2.00 -9.52
CA GLY A 44 13.06 -1.95 -9.50
C GLY A 44 12.47 -1.90 -8.08
N ILE A 45 13.01 -2.70 -7.15
CA ILE A 45 12.59 -2.66 -5.73
C ILE A 45 12.91 -1.29 -5.12
N LEU A 46 14.10 -0.77 -5.36
CA LEU A 46 14.54 0.52 -4.83
C LEU A 46 13.67 1.67 -5.36
N ALA A 47 13.41 1.67 -6.67
CA ALA A 47 12.51 2.63 -7.30
C ALA A 47 11.07 2.51 -6.76
N GLY A 48 10.59 1.30 -6.52
CA GLY A 48 9.27 1.05 -5.93
C GLY A 48 9.13 1.63 -4.52
N PHE A 49 10.12 1.42 -3.64
CA PHE A 49 10.14 2.04 -2.31
C PHE A 49 10.22 3.57 -2.40
N GLY A 50 11.04 4.10 -3.30
CA GLY A 50 11.14 5.54 -3.55
C GLY A 50 9.81 6.16 -3.97
N ALA A 51 9.16 5.59 -4.98
CA ALA A 51 7.85 6.02 -5.46
C ALA A 51 6.76 5.92 -4.37
N GLY A 52 6.75 4.82 -3.60
CA GLY A 52 5.81 4.64 -2.49
C GLY A 52 6.00 5.66 -1.36
N ALA A 53 7.25 6.02 -1.05
CA ALA A 53 7.57 7.05 -0.05
C ALA A 53 7.15 8.45 -0.52
N VAL A 54 7.41 8.80 -1.79
CA VAL A 54 6.93 10.07 -2.38
C VAL A 54 5.41 10.13 -2.37
N PHE A 55 4.72 9.06 -2.78
CA PHE A 55 3.27 8.99 -2.73
C PHE A 55 2.72 9.19 -1.31
N SER A 56 3.32 8.49 -0.34
CA SER A 56 2.95 8.63 1.08
C SER A 56 3.20 10.04 1.60
N SER A 57 4.29 10.70 1.17
CA SER A 57 4.55 12.11 1.48
C SER A 57 3.42 13.02 0.98
N VAL A 58 2.99 12.84 -0.27
CA VAL A 58 1.90 13.64 -0.86
C VAL A 58 0.61 13.46 -0.06
N LEU A 59 0.24 12.22 0.28
CA LEU A 59 -0.95 11.96 1.09
C LEU A 59 -0.85 12.63 2.48
N LEU A 60 0.29 12.48 3.17
CA LEU A 60 0.51 13.07 4.49
C LEU A 60 0.52 14.60 4.46
N TRP A 61 0.99 15.21 3.38
CA TRP A 61 0.96 16.66 3.21
C TRP A 61 -0.46 17.21 3.22
N PHE A 62 -1.38 16.46 2.60
CA PHE A 62 -2.78 16.82 2.56
C PHE A 62 -3.57 16.35 3.79
N MET A 63 -3.08 15.39 4.57
CA MET A 63 -3.81 14.90 5.74
C MET A 63 -3.89 15.98 6.84
N PRO A 64 -5.06 16.22 7.45
CA PRO A 64 -5.17 17.13 8.58
C PRO A 64 -4.34 16.62 9.76
N ASP A 65 -3.84 17.53 10.59
CA ASP A 65 -3.07 17.13 11.76
C ASP A 65 -4.05 16.50 12.76
N ALA A 66 -3.98 15.19 12.93
CA ALA A 66 -4.79 14.47 13.89
C ALA A 66 -4.29 14.79 15.31
N GLY A 67 -4.71 15.95 15.81
CA GLY A 67 -4.46 16.41 17.17
C GLY A 67 -5.20 15.53 18.17
N GLY A 68 -4.63 14.38 18.52
CA GLY A 68 -4.97 13.67 19.77
C GLY A 68 -5.99 12.53 19.71
N GLY A 69 -6.38 12.01 18.55
CA GLY A 69 -7.46 11.01 18.48
C GLY A 69 -7.13 9.59 18.96
N MET A 70 -5.90 9.09 18.74
CA MET A 70 -5.66 7.65 18.83
C MET A 70 -4.75 7.21 19.99
N PRO A 71 -5.18 6.23 20.82
CA PRO A 71 -4.33 5.64 21.85
C PRO A 71 -3.07 5.00 21.23
N LYS A 72 -1.88 5.41 21.69
CA LYS A 72 -0.58 4.85 21.24
C LYS A 72 -0.51 3.32 21.37
N ALA A 73 -1.22 2.77 22.36
CA ALA A 73 -1.33 1.33 22.59
C ALA A 73 -2.03 0.58 21.45
N LEU A 74 -3.10 1.18 20.88
CA LEU A 74 -3.82 0.62 19.74
C LEU A 74 -2.90 0.54 18.51
N MET A 75 -2.20 1.65 18.21
CA MET A 75 -1.22 1.69 17.12
C MET A 75 -0.10 0.67 17.30
N ARG A 76 0.43 0.51 18.52
CA ARG A 76 1.48 -0.48 18.80
C ARG A 76 1.00 -1.91 18.57
N ARG A 77 -0.25 -2.22 18.95
CA ARG A 77 -0.86 -3.53 18.71
C ARG A 77 -1.07 -3.79 17.22
N TYR A 78 -1.62 -2.82 16.51
CA TYR A 78 -1.79 -2.90 15.05
C TYR A 78 -0.46 -3.17 14.35
N TYR A 79 0.59 -2.40 14.64
CA TYR A 79 1.90 -2.61 14.02
C TYR A 79 2.53 -3.95 14.40
N ARG A 80 2.30 -4.44 15.62
CA ARG A 80 2.78 -5.76 16.03
C ARG A 80 2.10 -6.91 15.26
N GLU A 81 0.85 -6.75 14.83
CA GLU A 81 0.16 -7.74 13.99
C GLU A 81 0.49 -7.54 12.50
N PHE A 82 0.59 -6.29 12.04
CA PHE A 82 0.83 -5.92 10.65
C PHE A 82 2.27 -6.20 10.19
N ILE A 83 3.27 -5.80 10.97
CA ILE A 83 4.69 -5.88 10.56
C ILE A 83 5.12 -7.33 10.28
N PRO A 84 4.85 -8.31 11.15
CA PRO A 84 5.23 -9.70 10.87
C PRO A 84 4.53 -10.27 9.64
N ALA A 85 3.24 -9.96 9.45
CA ALA A 85 2.48 -10.43 8.30
C ALA A 85 2.99 -9.81 6.98
N MET A 86 3.28 -8.51 7.00
CA MET A 86 3.87 -7.80 5.86
C MET A 86 5.28 -8.29 5.54
N ALA A 87 6.12 -8.49 6.56
CA ALA A 87 7.45 -9.06 6.39
C ALA A 87 7.39 -10.47 5.79
N GLY A 88 6.45 -11.30 6.26
CA GLY A 88 6.17 -12.61 5.67
C GLY A 88 5.73 -12.52 4.21
N TYR A 89 4.81 -11.59 3.89
CA TYR A 89 4.37 -11.36 2.52
C TYR A 89 5.52 -10.98 1.58
N ILE A 90 6.35 -10.02 1.99
CA ILE A 90 7.52 -9.58 1.20
C ILE A 90 8.50 -10.74 1.02
N ALA A 91 8.83 -11.46 2.10
CA ALA A 91 9.73 -12.61 2.05
C ALA A 91 9.24 -13.68 1.08
N VAL A 92 7.95 -14.03 1.16
CA VAL A 92 7.31 -14.97 0.24
C VAL A 92 7.39 -14.46 -1.19
N MET A 93 7.03 -13.20 -1.46
CA MET A 93 7.08 -12.62 -2.81
C MET A 93 8.48 -12.65 -3.43
N LEU A 94 9.54 -12.45 -2.65
CA LEU A 94 10.93 -12.50 -3.13
C LEU A 94 11.35 -13.90 -3.59
N VAL A 95 10.85 -14.95 -2.94
CA VAL A 95 11.19 -16.35 -3.26
C VAL A 95 10.08 -17.09 -4.02
N TRP A 96 8.94 -16.46 -4.26
CA TRP A 96 7.72 -17.13 -4.71
C TRP A 96 7.90 -17.94 -6.00
N LYS A 97 8.56 -17.35 -7.00
CA LYS A 97 8.86 -18.05 -8.27
C LYS A 97 9.72 -19.28 -8.04
N LYS A 98 10.80 -19.16 -7.26
CA LYS A 98 11.69 -20.29 -6.92
C LYS A 98 10.92 -21.38 -6.17
N LEU A 99 10.03 -20.98 -5.25
CA LEU A 99 9.23 -21.90 -4.44
C LEU A 99 8.25 -22.70 -5.32
N LEU A 100 7.61 -22.05 -6.30
CA LEU A 100 6.74 -22.72 -7.27
C LEU A 100 7.49 -23.66 -8.22
N ASP A 101 8.72 -23.32 -8.60
CA ASP A 101 9.55 -24.15 -9.47
C ASP A 101 10.05 -25.41 -8.74
N TRP A 102 10.28 -25.34 -7.43
CA TRP A 102 10.74 -26.46 -6.61
C TRP A 102 9.63 -27.47 -6.27
N VAL A 103 8.38 -27.02 -6.23
CA VAL A 103 7.24 -27.88 -5.86
C VAL A 103 6.62 -28.51 -7.09
N GLN A 104 6.87 -29.81 -7.28
CA GLN A 104 6.31 -30.60 -8.37
C GLN A 104 4.94 -31.22 -8.05
N ALA A 105 4.65 -31.46 -6.76
CA ALA A 105 3.37 -32.04 -6.34
C ALA A 105 2.20 -31.05 -6.56
N PRO A 106 1.14 -31.42 -7.33
CA PRO A 106 0.07 -30.50 -7.71
C PRO A 106 -0.66 -29.84 -6.53
N ALA A 107 -0.99 -30.62 -5.49
CA ALA A 107 -1.69 -30.11 -4.32
C ALA A 107 -0.84 -29.09 -3.53
N LEU A 108 0.45 -29.37 -3.35
CA LEU A 108 1.38 -28.47 -2.66
C LEU A 108 1.62 -27.19 -3.47
N ARG A 109 1.61 -27.28 -4.80
CA ARG A 109 1.75 -26.12 -5.70
C ARG A 109 0.57 -25.15 -5.56
N VAL A 110 -0.65 -25.65 -5.37
CA VAL A 110 -1.83 -24.81 -5.08
C VAL A 110 -1.66 -24.06 -3.76
N LEU A 111 -1.21 -24.75 -2.71
CA LEU A 111 -0.97 -24.11 -1.41
C LEU A 111 0.08 -23.00 -1.50
N VAL A 112 1.18 -23.25 -2.23
CA VAL A 112 2.23 -22.24 -2.46
C VAL A 112 1.73 -21.07 -3.32
N ALA A 113 0.89 -21.33 -4.32
CA ALA A 113 0.30 -20.28 -5.14
C ALA A 113 -0.65 -19.37 -4.35
N LEU A 114 -1.38 -19.92 -3.36
CA LEU A 114 -2.32 -19.19 -2.51
C LEU A 114 -1.68 -18.56 -1.27
N LEU A 115 -0.45 -18.94 -0.92
CA LEU A 115 0.28 -18.41 0.24
C LEU A 115 0.29 -16.87 0.33
N PRO A 116 0.52 -16.11 -0.77
CA PRO A 116 0.47 -14.64 -0.72
C PRO A 116 -0.91 -14.11 -0.34
N ALA A 117 -1.97 -14.73 -0.87
CA ALA A 117 -3.35 -14.36 -0.56
C ALA A 117 -3.68 -14.63 0.91
N LEU A 118 -3.21 -15.76 1.48
CA LEU A 118 -3.39 -16.06 2.90
C LEU A 118 -2.70 -15.02 3.80
N LEU A 119 -1.51 -14.54 3.43
CA LEU A 119 -0.81 -13.49 4.16
C LEU A 119 -1.57 -12.16 4.09
N ILE A 120 -2.15 -11.83 2.94
CA ILE A 120 -3.02 -10.66 2.80
C ILE A 120 -4.27 -10.78 3.69
N LEU A 121 -4.92 -11.95 3.74
CA LEU A 121 -6.07 -12.17 4.64
C LEU A 121 -5.70 -11.97 6.12
N TRP A 122 -4.47 -12.37 6.50
CA TRP A 122 -3.98 -12.11 7.86
C TRP A 122 -3.80 -10.61 8.12
N ILE A 123 -3.24 -9.86 7.16
CA ILE A 123 -3.15 -8.39 7.23
C ILE A 123 -4.56 -7.77 7.34
N MET A 124 -5.52 -8.25 6.55
CA MET A 124 -6.91 -7.78 6.59
C MET A 124 -7.54 -8.01 7.97
N ARG A 125 -7.27 -9.15 8.61
CA ARG A 125 -7.73 -9.42 9.98
C ARG A 125 -7.19 -8.40 10.97
N ALA A 126 -5.91 -8.05 10.88
CA ALA A 126 -5.31 -7.01 11.72
C ALA A 126 -5.95 -5.64 11.47
N PHE A 127 -6.25 -5.32 10.22
CA PHE A 127 -6.94 -4.08 9.84
C PHE A 127 -8.39 -4.03 10.37
N VAL A 128 -9.18 -5.09 10.20
CA VAL A 128 -10.56 -5.15 10.70
C VAL A 128 -10.63 -4.99 12.22
N ARG A 129 -9.70 -5.63 12.95
CA ARG A 129 -9.56 -5.44 14.40
C ARG A 129 -9.22 -4.00 14.75
N TYR A 130 -8.25 -3.42 14.04
CA TYR A 130 -7.88 -2.02 14.23
C TYR A 130 -9.07 -1.07 14.02
N VAL A 131 -9.87 -1.25 12.97
CA VAL A 131 -11.07 -0.43 12.70
C VAL A 131 -12.13 -0.63 13.80
N SER A 132 -12.28 -1.85 14.31
CA SER A 132 -13.27 -2.17 15.35
C SER A 132 -12.89 -1.60 16.72
N ASP A 133 -11.59 -1.58 17.03
CA ASP A 133 -11.03 -1.06 18.29
C ASP A 133 -10.79 0.46 18.26
N SER A 134 -11.03 1.11 17.11
CA SER A 134 -10.91 2.56 16.95
C SER A 134 -12.09 3.29 17.57
N ASP A 135 -11.89 4.56 17.95
CA ASP A 135 -12.97 5.45 18.37
C ASP A 135 -14.02 5.64 17.25
N GLU A 136 -15.19 6.18 17.60
CA GLU A 136 -16.30 6.33 16.65
C GLU A 136 -15.96 7.19 15.43
N LEU A 137 -15.21 8.28 15.61
CA LEU A 137 -14.87 9.20 14.54
C LEU A 137 -13.89 8.55 13.57
N GLN A 138 -12.82 7.97 14.10
CA GLN A 138 -11.83 7.25 13.31
C GLN A 138 -12.48 6.08 12.60
N ARG A 139 -13.30 5.27 13.29
CA ARG A 139 -14.02 4.14 12.68
C ARG A 139 -14.91 4.61 11.53
N ARG A 140 -15.60 5.75 11.66
CA ARG A 140 -16.38 6.36 10.56
C ARG A 140 -15.49 6.74 9.39
N ILE A 141 -14.36 7.42 9.63
CA ILE A 141 -13.41 7.78 8.58
C ILE A 141 -12.89 6.53 7.85
N GLU A 142 -12.48 5.49 8.58
CA GLU A 142 -11.95 4.27 7.98
C GLU A 142 -13.01 3.54 7.13
N LEU A 143 -14.25 3.43 7.63
CA LEU A 143 -15.34 2.76 6.92
C LEU A 143 -15.83 3.55 5.71
N GLU A 144 -16.00 4.88 5.83
CA GLU A 144 -16.41 5.74 4.71
C GLU A 144 -15.35 5.74 3.61
N SER A 145 -14.06 5.84 3.98
CA SER A 145 -12.95 5.75 3.02
C SER A 145 -12.90 4.39 2.34
N GLY A 146 -13.10 3.30 3.10
CA GLY A 146 -13.17 1.94 2.58
C GLY A 146 -14.33 1.73 1.62
N ALA A 147 -15.51 2.27 1.95
CA ALA A 147 -16.70 2.21 1.09
C ALA A 147 -16.48 2.97 -0.23
N VAL A 148 -15.96 4.19 -0.16
CA VAL A 148 -15.64 4.99 -1.36
C VAL A 148 -14.64 4.26 -2.25
N ALA A 149 -13.57 3.70 -1.66
CA ALA A 149 -12.57 2.96 -2.42
C ALA A 149 -13.14 1.68 -3.05
N GLY A 150 -13.92 0.91 -2.29
CA GLY A 150 -14.56 -0.30 -2.77
C GLY A 150 -15.48 -0.01 -3.95
N LEU A 151 -16.37 0.97 -3.82
CA LEU A 151 -17.31 1.37 -4.87
C LEU A 151 -16.59 1.92 -6.11
N ALA A 152 -15.59 2.79 -5.93
CA ALA A 152 -14.84 3.36 -7.04
C ALA A 152 -14.08 2.30 -7.84
N VAL A 153 -13.39 1.38 -7.15
CA VAL A 153 -12.65 0.29 -7.81
C VAL A 153 -13.61 -0.71 -8.46
N SER A 154 -14.72 -1.07 -7.81
CA SER A 154 -15.70 -1.97 -8.44
C SER A 154 -16.35 -1.36 -9.68
N ALA A 155 -16.71 -0.07 -9.62
CA ALA A 155 -17.29 0.64 -10.76
C ALA A 155 -16.27 0.76 -11.90
N GLY A 156 -15.02 1.09 -11.59
CA GLY A 156 -13.93 1.16 -12.57
C GLY A 156 -13.64 -0.20 -13.20
N TYR A 157 -13.63 -1.28 -12.41
CA TYR A 157 -13.43 -2.64 -12.92
C TYR A 157 -14.59 -3.09 -13.82
N MET A 158 -15.83 -2.77 -13.45
CA MET A 158 -17.00 -3.06 -14.28
C MET A 158 -16.98 -2.26 -15.59
N ALA A 159 -16.63 -0.97 -15.54
CA ALA A 159 -16.49 -0.14 -16.73
C ALA A 159 -15.41 -0.67 -17.67
N ALA A 160 -14.25 -1.06 -17.13
CA ALA A 160 -13.20 -1.74 -17.90
C ALA A 160 -13.71 -3.05 -18.52
N GLY A 161 -14.52 -3.83 -17.79
CA GLY A 161 -15.18 -5.02 -18.31
C GLY A 161 -16.05 -4.73 -19.54
N PHE A 162 -16.88 -3.69 -19.50
CA PHE A 162 -17.70 -3.29 -20.66
C PHE A 162 -16.85 -2.87 -21.85
N LEU A 163 -15.79 -2.08 -21.63
CA LEU A 163 -14.87 -1.68 -22.69
C LEU A 163 -14.16 -2.90 -23.32
N GLN A 164 -13.81 -3.89 -22.51
CA GLN A 164 -13.17 -5.11 -22.98
C GLN A 164 -14.15 -6.00 -23.77
N THR A 165 -15.42 -6.09 -23.35
CA THR A 165 -16.48 -6.76 -24.11
C THR A 165 -16.78 -6.06 -25.43
N ALA A 166 -16.65 -4.74 -25.49
CA ALA A 166 -16.77 -3.96 -26.72
C ALA A 166 -15.51 -4.01 -27.61
N HIS A 167 -14.50 -4.81 -27.24
CA HIS A 167 -13.20 -4.90 -27.92
C HIS A 167 -12.45 -3.55 -28.05
N LEU A 168 -12.74 -2.58 -27.17
CA LEU A 168 -12.07 -1.28 -27.16
C LEU A 168 -10.76 -1.30 -26.38
N ILE A 169 -10.65 -2.22 -25.42
CA ILE A 169 -9.43 -2.47 -24.66
C ILE A 169 -9.18 -3.98 -24.57
N ASP A 170 -7.90 -4.38 -24.51
CA ASP A 170 -7.50 -5.75 -24.22
C ASP A 170 -6.49 -5.74 -23.07
N ILE A 171 -6.97 -6.09 -21.87
CA ILE A 171 -6.16 -6.18 -20.67
C ILE A 171 -6.01 -7.65 -20.31
N PRO A 172 -4.78 -8.16 -20.16
CA PRO A 172 -4.55 -9.53 -19.71
C PRO A 172 -5.21 -9.76 -18.34
N SER A 173 -6.10 -10.76 -18.23
CA SER A 173 -6.90 -11.00 -17.02
C SER A 173 -6.02 -11.18 -15.77
N LYS A 174 -4.86 -11.82 -15.91
CA LYS A 174 -3.87 -11.97 -14.82
C LYS A 174 -3.44 -10.62 -14.25
N VAL A 175 -3.17 -9.63 -15.10
CA VAL A 175 -2.75 -8.30 -14.67
C VAL A 175 -3.92 -7.61 -13.97
N ALA A 176 -5.12 -7.66 -14.56
CA ALA A 176 -6.31 -7.07 -13.97
C ALA A 176 -6.58 -7.63 -12.55
N MET A 177 -6.56 -8.95 -12.37
CA MET A 177 -6.81 -9.61 -11.08
C MET A 177 -5.77 -9.25 -10.01
N LEU A 178 -4.50 -9.15 -10.38
CA LEU A 178 -3.43 -8.79 -9.44
C LEU A 178 -3.47 -7.31 -9.02
N TRP A 179 -3.99 -6.43 -9.88
CA TRP A 179 -4.02 -4.99 -9.64
C TRP A 179 -5.25 -4.49 -8.88
N VAL A 180 -6.30 -5.32 -8.70
CA VAL A 180 -7.50 -4.92 -7.93
C VAL A 180 -7.13 -4.47 -6.52
N PHE A 181 -6.36 -5.27 -5.79
CA PHE A 181 -5.99 -4.95 -4.41
C PHE A 181 -5.08 -3.72 -4.29
N PRO A 182 -4.01 -3.57 -5.11
CA PRO A 182 -3.25 -2.32 -5.19
C PRO A 182 -4.11 -1.08 -5.48
N MET A 183 -5.03 -1.16 -6.44
CA MET A 183 -5.92 -0.05 -6.78
C MET A 183 -6.87 0.28 -5.63
N LEU A 184 -7.35 -0.73 -4.91
CA LEU A 184 -8.16 -0.54 -3.71
C LEU A 184 -7.38 0.19 -2.62
N CYS A 185 -6.15 -0.23 -2.34
CA CYS A 185 -5.29 0.42 -1.34
C CYS A 185 -4.98 1.87 -1.72
N PHE A 186 -4.65 2.11 -2.99
CA PHE A 186 -4.36 3.44 -3.51
C PHE A 186 -5.57 4.38 -3.40
N THR A 187 -6.73 3.92 -3.88
CA THR A 187 -7.98 4.70 -3.83
C THR A 187 -8.44 4.94 -2.40
N TYR A 188 -8.27 3.95 -1.51
CA TYR A 188 -8.53 4.10 -0.08
C TYR A 188 -7.63 5.16 0.57
N GLY A 189 -6.33 5.17 0.28
CA GLY A 189 -5.42 6.20 0.81
C GLY A 189 -5.82 7.61 0.39
N ILE A 190 -6.24 7.78 -0.86
CA ILE A 190 -6.74 9.06 -1.38
C ILE A 190 -8.08 9.42 -0.72
N ALA A 191 -9.04 8.51 -0.71
CA ALA A 191 -10.35 8.72 -0.10
C ALA A 191 -10.22 9.12 1.36
N LYS A 192 -9.31 8.48 2.10
CA LYS A 192 -9.01 8.79 3.51
C LYS A 192 -8.59 10.23 3.73
N VAL A 193 -7.79 10.81 2.84
CA VAL A 193 -7.40 12.22 2.92
C VAL A 193 -8.62 13.12 2.80
N PHE A 194 -9.49 12.87 1.82
CA PHE A 194 -10.69 13.69 1.61
C PHE A 194 -11.70 13.55 2.75
N VAL A 195 -11.95 12.32 3.20
CA VAL A 195 -12.89 12.03 4.29
C VAL A 195 -12.37 12.62 5.60
N ALA A 196 -11.09 12.43 5.94
CA ALA A 196 -10.52 12.98 7.17
C ALA A 196 -10.61 14.51 7.22
N ARG A 197 -10.43 15.20 6.08
CA ARG A 197 -10.58 16.67 5.98
C ARG A 197 -11.99 17.17 6.21
N ARG A 198 -13.01 16.34 5.94
CA ARG A 198 -14.41 16.71 6.13
C ARG A 198 -14.79 16.77 7.61
N TYR A 199 -14.08 16.02 8.44
CA TYR A 199 -14.34 15.89 9.87
C TYR A 199 -13.36 16.69 10.75
N SER A 200 -12.40 17.39 10.14
CA SER A 200 -11.43 18.28 10.81
C SER A 200 -11.90 19.72 10.75
#